data_AF-A0AAW1SQV2-F1
#
_entry.id   AF-A0AAW1SQV2-F1
#
_cell.length_a   1.000
_cell.length_b   1.000
_cell.length_c   1.000
_cell.angle_alpha   90.00
_cell.angle_beta   90.00
_cell.angle_gamma   90.00
#
_symmetry.space_group_name_H-M   'P 1'
#
loop_
_entity.id
_entity.type
_entity.pdbx_description
1 polymer ?
#
loop_
_entity_poly.entity_id
_entity_poly.type
_entity_poly.pdbx_seq_one_letter_code
_entity_poly.pdbx_strand_id
1 'polypeptide(L)'
;MQRTNFCIGSSRVRGGLPSVGTLGQRLLTRRRCCPATERDISSDAQRVAMAGSFPNLAWNGIGMEELRDSPVFGALPPVWDIPLVSSKAYRYVRQDSDLWDALHQGILTTGRLNNALGFYEPMAGKMLGVPRTRISHQALLSIYYHLQDTPFVPPRRWGHPPVAAPAPATATAPATASASQKDPAANGHSSAATTPGPPQNGSERSGLVPEGLKAQPPAGVAGGLRKKARRRPRGKHAGSKAAAGDVQAKLAARMQWREGMERKSRAVASGGAGRVRMAWGTAQEPASLYSLLTAFPDSQLGETGSQPASTQKPRVTNPRRAGRPQVAVLSGSAANVASATQGEAGRNVAAALGPNGMPSDPSQQATQSPLRQPRPIERWVPEGGDDVVLEVVELKNTCPFQEAGTLSHNRKGQLRRQFRISDPGPREQVPTYWVPQLQLEMLTSGAQYALLVSRSATQGIRMFRMERCDQFLRLMLQHVSLLYTHHVIPRRAPPADLHWRSPDYQQLLHLTKQISAECKELGYLPNPAASPTCDRRAFL
;
A
#
# COMPACT_ATOMS: atom_id res chain seq x y z
N MET A 1 -30.17 -42.02 35.41
CA MET A 1 -30.28 -41.76 36.86
C MET A 1 -30.52 -40.26 37.06
N GLN A 2 -31.72 -39.95 37.60
CA GLN A 2 -32.30 -38.71 38.19
C GLN A 2 -31.45 -37.42 38.13
N ARG A 3 -31.84 -36.22 37.62
CA ARG A 3 -33.10 -35.44 37.46
C ARG A 3 -33.86 -35.05 38.75
N THR A 4 -33.78 -33.75 39.07
CA THR A 4 -34.73 -32.85 39.79
C THR A 4 -34.29 -31.40 39.44
N ASN A 5 -35.02 -30.48 38.77
CA ASN A 5 -36.34 -29.83 38.87
C ASN A 5 -36.54 -28.84 40.03
N PHE A 6 -36.80 -27.56 39.73
CA PHE A 6 -37.91 -26.77 40.30
C PHE A 6 -38.29 -25.52 39.45
N CYS A 7 -39.58 -25.17 39.49
CA CYS A 7 -40.37 -24.29 38.60
C CYS A 7 -40.69 -22.89 39.20
N ILE A 8 -41.31 -22.01 38.37
CA ILE A 8 -42.54 -21.17 38.54
C ILE A 8 -42.60 -20.26 37.28
N GLY A 9 -43.68 -19.94 36.56
CA GLY A 9 -45.13 -20.17 36.63
C GLY A 9 -45.83 -19.16 35.69
N SER A 10 -46.81 -19.61 34.91
CA SER A 10 -47.57 -18.85 33.89
C SER A 10 -48.61 -17.88 34.46
N SER A 11 -49.06 -16.91 33.64
CA SER A 11 -50.40 -16.31 33.73
C SER A 11 -50.97 -16.01 32.35
N ARG A 12 -52.23 -16.41 32.14
CA ARG A 12 -53.04 -16.34 30.91
C ARG A 12 -54.21 -15.38 31.19
N VAL A 13 -54.55 -14.46 30.29
CA VAL A 13 -55.88 -13.82 30.23
C VAL A 13 -56.31 -13.68 28.77
N ARG A 14 -57.60 -13.96 28.52
CA ARG A 14 -58.34 -14.02 27.24
C ARG A 14 -58.95 -12.67 26.85
N GLY A 15 -59.32 -12.58 25.57
CA GLY A 15 -60.39 -11.72 25.02
C GLY A 15 -59.84 -10.66 24.06
N GLY A 16 -60.40 -10.35 22.90
CA GLY A 16 -61.59 -10.78 22.17
C GLY A 16 -61.58 -10.04 20.81
N LEU A 17 -62.22 -10.60 19.79
CA LEU A 17 -62.47 -9.96 18.49
C LEU A 17 -63.44 -8.76 18.65
N PRO A 18 -63.47 -7.80 17.69
CA PRO A 18 -64.43 -7.96 16.59
C PRO A 18 -63.89 -7.60 15.20
N SER A 19 -64.61 -8.10 14.21
CA SER A 19 -64.46 -7.91 12.77
C SER A 19 -65.19 -6.64 12.27
N VAL A 20 -65.14 -6.48 10.93
CA VAL A 20 -66.00 -5.69 10.02
C VAL A 20 -65.36 -4.41 9.46
N GLY A 21 -65.27 -4.32 8.13
CA GLY A 21 -65.03 -3.06 7.42
C GLY A 21 -64.59 -3.14 5.96
N THR A 22 -65.40 -3.75 5.09
CA THR A 22 -65.30 -3.68 3.62
C THR A 22 -65.61 -2.27 3.10
N LEU A 23 -64.83 -1.74 2.15
CA LEU A 23 -65.24 -1.01 0.92
C LEU A 23 -64.14 -0.01 0.48
N GLY A 24 -63.86 0.05 -0.82
CA GLY A 24 -63.19 1.22 -1.39
C GLY A 24 -62.44 1.06 -2.71
N GLN A 25 -63.00 0.38 -3.72
CA GLN A 25 -62.60 0.62 -5.10
C GLN A 25 -63.02 2.05 -5.51
N ARG A 26 -62.09 2.85 -6.05
CA ARG A 26 -62.39 3.91 -7.02
C ARG A 26 -61.14 4.32 -7.81
N LEU A 27 -61.18 3.98 -9.10
CA LEU A 27 -60.91 4.83 -10.26
C LEU A 27 -59.97 6.02 -10.06
N LEU A 28 -58.79 5.97 -10.68
CA LEU A 28 -58.24 7.14 -11.37
C LEU A 28 -57.70 6.74 -12.75
N THR A 29 -58.12 7.57 -13.69
CA THR A 29 -58.11 7.42 -15.14
C THR A 29 -56.77 7.78 -15.77
N ARG A 30 -56.54 7.13 -16.91
CA ARG A 30 -55.50 7.39 -17.91
C ARG A 30 -55.15 8.88 -18.09
N ARG A 31 -53.86 9.19 -18.02
CA ARG A 31 -53.24 10.16 -18.95
C ARG A 31 -52.03 9.50 -19.62
N ARG A 32 -52.15 9.35 -20.93
CA ARG A 32 -51.06 8.96 -21.83
C ARG A 32 -50.08 10.14 -21.91
N CYS A 33 -48.85 9.92 -21.46
CA CYS A 33 -47.69 10.67 -21.92
C CYS A 33 -46.76 9.67 -22.60
N CYS A 34 -46.28 10.04 -23.78
CA CYS A 34 -45.48 9.25 -24.70
C CYS A 34 -44.27 8.60 -24.00
N PRO A 35 -43.89 7.35 -24.32
CA PRO A 35 -42.58 6.85 -23.94
C PRO A 35 -41.54 7.56 -24.81
N ALA A 36 -40.88 8.56 -24.23
CA ALA A 36 -39.53 8.89 -24.69
C ALA A 36 -38.73 7.60 -24.50
N THR A 37 -38.14 7.12 -25.58
CA THR A 37 -37.27 5.95 -25.61
C THR A 37 -36.26 6.03 -24.47
N GLU A 38 -36.47 5.21 -23.43
CA GLU A 38 -35.40 4.73 -22.56
C GLU A 38 -34.39 4.08 -23.50
N ARG A 39 -33.43 4.88 -23.95
CA ARG A 39 -32.20 4.31 -24.47
C ARG A 39 -31.62 3.52 -23.31
N ASP A 40 -31.54 2.24 -23.58
CA ASP A 40 -30.83 1.20 -22.89
C ASP A 40 -29.42 1.69 -22.47
N ILE A 41 -29.31 2.45 -21.37
CA ILE A 41 -28.03 2.80 -20.72
C ILE A 41 -27.45 1.57 -19.98
N SER A 42 -28.18 0.44 -20.00
CA SER A 42 -27.92 -0.74 -19.18
C SER A 42 -27.09 -1.84 -19.88
N SER A 43 -26.78 -1.75 -21.17
CA SER A 43 -26.03 -2.80 -21.88
C SER A 43 -24.62 -2.40 -22.36
N ASP A 44 -24.32 -1.10 -22.34
CA ASP A 44 -22.98 -0.54 -22.59
C ASP A 44 -22.14 -0.39 -21.30
N ALA A 45 -22.47 -1.20 -20.28
CA ALA A 45 -21.68 -1.38 -19.06
C ALA A 45 -20.29 -1.94 -19.44
N GLN A 46 -19.42 -1.01 -19.80
CA GLN A 46 -17.98 -1.09 -20.05
C GLN A 46 -17.41 -2.50 -19.92
N ARG A 47 -17.34 -3.21 -21.04
CA ARG A 47 -16.40 -4.33 -21.17
C ARG A 47 -15.03 -3.80 -20.82
N VAL A 48 -14.53 -4.19 -19.65
CA VAL A 48 -13.17 -3.86 -19.22
C VAL A 48 -12.23 -4.42 -20.28
N ALA A 49 -11.48 -3.54 -20.95
CA ALA A 49 -10.45 -3.98 -21.87
C ALA A 49 -9.53 -4.96 -21.14
N MET A 50 -9.41 -6.19 -21.64
CA MET A 50 -8.63 -7.25 -20.97
C MET A 50 -7.12 -7.10 -21.19
N ALA A 51 -6.71 -6.22 -22.11
CA ALA A 51 -5.33 -5.92 -22.41
C ALA A 51 -5.13 -4.46 -22.85
N GLY A 52 -3.91 -3.94 -22.64
CA GLY A 52 -3.52 -2.59 -23.03
C GLY A 52 -2.03 -2.32 -22.78
N SER A 53 -1.52 -1.19 -23.28
CA SER A 53 -0.10 -0.84 -23.14
C SER A 53 0.23 -0.19 -21.79
N PHE A 54 -0.76 0.43 -21.14
CA PHE A 54 -0.56 1.21 -19.93
C PHE A 54 -1.54 0.75 -18.85
N PRO A 55 -1.12 -0.15 -17.96
CA PRO A 55 -1.90 -0.54 -16.78
C PRO A 55 -2.32 0.69 -15.98
N ASN A 56 -3.61 0.87 -15.72
CA ASN A 56 -4.11 1.99 -14.95
C ASN A 56 -3.91 1.74 -13.46
N LEU A 57 -2.92 2.38 -12.84
CA LEU A 57 -2.67 2.23 -11.40
C LEU A 57 -3.82 2.74 -10.51
N ALA A 58 -4.67 3.63 -11.03
CA ALA A 58 -5.83 4.17 -10.34
C ALA A 58 -7.11 3.32 -10.51
N TRP A 59 -7.03 2.18 -11.23
CA TRP A 59 -8.17 1.30 -11.46
C TRP A 59 -8.76 0.80 -10.15
N ASN A 60 -10.04 1.09 -9.91
CA ASN A 60 -10.75 0.83 -8.65
C ASN A 60 -10.03 1.39 -7.39
N GLY A 61 -9.21 2.43 -7.56
CA GLY A 61 -8.45 3.10 -6.52
C GLY A 61 -9.09 4.41 -6.05
N ILE A 62 -8.70 4.86 -4.86
CA ILE A 62 -8.93 6.22 -4.34
C ILE A 62 -7.58 6.81 -3.89
N GLY A 63 -7.48 8.13 -3.77
CA GLY A 63 -6.26 8.77 -3.27
C GLY A 63 -6.14 8.71 -1.75
N MET A 64 -4.91 8.77 -1.22
CA MET A 64 -4.67 8.83 0.24
C MET A 64 -5.30 10.07 0.88
N GLU A 65 -5.25 11.24 0.23
CA GLU A 65 -5.89 12.46 0.77
C GLU A 65 -7.42 12.31 0.85
N GLU A 66 -8.05 11.66 -0.13
CA GLU A 66 -9.48 11.35 -0.07
C GLU A 66 -9.83 10.41 1.10
N LEU A 67 -8.96 9.44 1.40
CA LEU A 67 -9.12 8.60 2.58
C LEU A 67 -8.89 9.38 3.88
N ARG A 68 -7.89 10.26 3.93
CA ARG A 68 -7.55 11.09 5.11
C ARG A 68 -8.65 12.09 5.47
N ASP A 69 -9.49 12.47 4.50
CA ASP A 69 -10.70 13.28 4.72
C ASP A 69 -11.85 12.49 5.37
N SER A 70 -11.75 11.16 5.46
CA SER A 70 -12.79 10.32 6.05
C SER A 70 -12.86 10.47 7.57
N PRO A 71 -14.04 10.70 8.18
CA PRO A 71 -14.16 10.88 9.64
C PRO A 71 -13.85 9.63 10.46
N VAL A 72 -13.85 8.44 9.83
CA VAL A 72 -13.54 7.16 10.47
C VAL A 72 -12.08 6.75 10.31
N PHE A 73 -11.28 7.53 9.57
CA PHE A 73 -9.85 7.32 9.38
C PHE A 73 -9.07 8.37 10.18
N GLY A 74 -8.36 7.94 11.22
CA GLY A 74 -7.47 8.77 12.03
C GLY A 74 -6.20 9.11 11.27
N ALA A 75 -6.28 10.08 10.34
CA ALA A 75 -5.15 10.54 9.55
C ALA A 75 -4.03 11.15 10.41
N LEU A 76 -2.78 10.95 9.99
CA LEU A 76 -1.65 11.68 10.57
C LEU A 76 -1.67 13.14 10.11
N PRO A 77 -1.16 14.09 10.92
CA PRO A 77 -0.98 15.47 10.47
C PRO A 77 0.01 15.52 9.29
N PRO A 78 -0.04 16.59 8.47
CA PRO A 78 1.00 16.84 7.48
C PRO A 78 2.40 16.91 8.10
N VAL A 79 3.43 16.48 7.36
CA VAL A 79 4.78 16.32 7.92
C VAL A 79 5.43 17.62 8.40
N TRP A 80 5.07 18.76 7.82
CA TRP A 80 5.55 20.08 8.23
C TRP A 80 4.94 20.57 9.56
N ASP A 81 3.83 19.97 10.00
CA ASP A 81 3.20 20.30 11.28
C ASP A 81 3.79 19.49 12.45
N ILE A 82 4.72 18.57 12.16
CA ILE A 82 5.29 17.66 13.16
C ILE A 82 6.58 18.25 13.74
N PRO A 83 6.64 18.52 15.05
CA PRO A 83 7.89 18.88 15.70
C PRO A 83 8.77 17.63 15.88
N LEU A 84 9.91 17.57 15.18
CA LEU A 84 10.85 16.44 15.20
C LEU A 84 11.85 16.58 16.36
N VAL A 85 11.32 16.63 17.58
CA VAL A 85 12.13 16.85 18.81
C VAL A 85 12.81 15.57 19.30
N SER A 86 12.29 14.41 18.92
CA SER A 86 12.84 13.09 19.27
C SER A 86 12.38 12.03 18.28
N SER A 87 13.03 10.86 18.28
CA SER A 87 12.63 9.71 17.45
C SER A 87 11.23 9.19 17.73
N LYS A 88 10.65 9.50 18.90
CA LYS A 88 9.24 9.19 19.19
C LYS A 88 8.27 9.96 18.29
N ALA A 89 8.66 11.13 17.76
CA ALA A 89 7.84 11.91 16.84
C ALA A 89 7.71 11.25 15.46
N TYR A 90 8.62 10.33 15.11
CA TYR A 90 8.61 9.65 13.81
C TYR A 90 7.33 8.85 13.57
N ARG A 91 6.63 8.46 14.65
CA ARG A 91 5.31 7.79 14.59
C ARG A 91 4.22 8.63 13.93
N TYR A 92 4.46 9.93 13.75
CA TYR A 92 3.51 10.83 13.10
C TYR A 92 3.91 11.15 11.66
N VAL A 93 5.10 10.74 11.21
CA VAL A 93 5.59 11.01 9.86
C VAL A 93 4.85 10.11 8.88
N ARG A 94 4.09 10.74 7.96
CA ARG A 94 3.34 10.05 6.91
C ARG A 94 4.27 9.27 5.98
N GLN A 95 3.83 8.09 5.57
CA GLN A 95 4.66 7.15 4.79
C GLN A 95 4.94 7.58 3.35
N ASP A 96 4.10 8.45 2.80
CA ASP A 96 4.21 9.00 1.46
C ASP A 96 5.06 10.29 1.39
N SER A 97 5.87 10.56 2.42
CA SER A 97 6.70 11.77 2.50
C SER A 97 8.19 11.50 2.25
N ASP A 98 8.90 12.48 1.70
CA ASP A 98 10.36 12.39 1.54
C ASP A 98 11.08 12.21 2.89
N LEU A 99 10.53 12.76 3.97
CA LEU A 99 11.05 12.58 5.32
C LEU A 99 10.98 11.11 5.74
N TRP A 100 9.89 10.40 5.41
CA TRP A 100 9.78 8.97 5.68
C TRP A 100 10.92 8.21 5.01
N ASP A 101 11.16 8.44 3.72
CA ASP A 101 12.25 7.79 2.98
C ASP A 101 13.62 8.13 3.59
N ALA A 102 13.86 9.39 3.94
CA ALA A 102 15.10 9.81 4.57
C ALA A 102 15.36 9.11 5.90
N LEU A 103 14.32 8.94 6.73
CA LEU A 103 14.40 8.22 8.02
C LEU A 103 14.80 6.74 7.88
N HIS A 104 14.76 6.15 6.68
CA HIS A 104 15.18 4.77 6.46
C HIS A 104 16.70 4.61 6.27
N GLN A 105 17.42 5.70 5.99
CA GLN A 105 18.86 5.66 5.77
C GLN A 105 19.59 5.12 7.00
N GLY A 106 20.49 4.14 6.80
CA GLY A 106 21.32 3.58 7.88
C GLY A 106 20.57 2.78 8.94
N ILE A 107 19.26 2.55 8.79
CA ILE A 107 18.42 1.90 9.82
C ILE A 107 17.78 0.62 9.26
N LEU A 108 17.69 -0.41 10.11
CA LEU A 108 16.94 -1.63 9.79
C LEU A 108 15.43 -1.37 9.91
N THR A 109 14.71 -1.55 8.81
CA THR A 109 13.24 -1.44 8.78
C THR A 109 12.59 -2.79 8.51
N THR A 110 11.28 -2.89 8.75
CA THR A 110 10.52 -4.13 8.51
C THR A 110 10.66 -4.61 7.06
N GLY A 111 10.74 -3.70 6.09
CA GLY A 111 10.92 -4.03 4.68
C GLY A 111 12.27 -4.66 4.32
N ARG A 112 13.29 -4.52 5.18
CA ARG A 112 14.62 -5.13 5.02
C ARG A 112 14.93 -6.22 6.04
N LEU A 113 13.99 -6.52 6.94
CA LEU A 113 14.18 -7.46 8.03
C LEU A 113 14.51 -8.87 7.53
N ASN A 114 13.81 -9.36 6.50
CA ASN A 114 14.08 -10.67 5.92
C ASN A 114 15.50 -10.81 5.37
N ASN A 115 16.06 -9.71 4.82
CA ASN A 115 17.44 -9.69 4.36
C ASN A 115 18.39 -9.87 5.54
N ALA A 116 18.15 -9.16 6.65
CA ALA A 116 18.98 -9.23 7.85
C ALA A 116 18.91 -10.60 8.53
N LEU A 117 17.75 -11.25 8.47
CA LEU A 117 17.57 -12.60 9.00
C LEU A 117 18.16 -13.70 8.11
N GLY A 118 18.62 -13.38 6.89
CA GLY A 118 19.08 -14.39 5.94
C GLY A 118 17.96 -15.28 5.38
N PHE A 119 16.69 -14.83 5.42
CA PHE A 119 15.55 -15.62 4.92
C PHE A 119 15.57 -15.83 3.39
N TYR A 120 16.36 -15.01 2.69
CA TYR A 120 16.58 -15.12 1.25
C TYR A 120 17.87 -15.88 0.91
N GLU A 121 18.60 -16.41 1.88
CA GLU A 121 19.70 -17.33 1.62
C GLU A 121 19.19 -18.68 1.08
N PRO A 122 19.99 -19.44 0.32
CA PRO A 122 19.55 -20.69 -0.31
C PRO A 122 18.90 -21.70 0.64
N MET A 123 19.49 -21.95 1.81
CA MET A 123 19.02 -23.00 2.70
C MET A 123 17.73 -22.58 3.43
N ALA A 124 17.72 -21.37 4.00
CA ALA A 124 16.56 -20.82 4.69
C ALA A 124 15.39 -20.55 3.72
N GLY A 125 15.67 -19.96 2.55
CA GLY A 125 14.66 -19.67 1.54
C GLY A 125 13.95 -20.93 1.04
N LYS A 126 14.69 -22.03 0.83
CA LYS A 126 14.11 -23.33 0.51
C LYS A 126 13.23 -23.86 1.64
N MET A 127 13.69 -23.79 2.89
CA MET A 127 12.95 -24.28 4.06
C MET A 127 11.63 -23.52 4.29
N LEU A 128 11.65 -22.21 4.08
CA LEU A 128 10.50 -21.32 4.27
C LEU A 128 9.55 -21.29 3.05
N GLY A 129 9.91 -21.90 1.92
CA GLY A 129 9.11 -21.84 0.70
C GLY A 129 9.13 -20.46 0.03
N VAL A 130 10.22 -19.71 0.18
CA VAL A 130 10.42 -18.44 -0.53
C VAL A 130 10.52 -18.71 -2.03
N PRO A 131 9.88 -17.90 -2.90
CA PRO A 131 10.04 -18.04 -4.35
C PRO A 131 11.51 -18.02 -4.77
N ARG A 132 11.94 -18.96 -5.63
CA ARG A 132 13.33 -19.08 -6.10
C ARG A 132 13.92 -17.76 -6.61
N THR A 133 13.09 -16.94 -7.24
CA THR A 133 13.45 -15.62 -7.78
C THR A 133 13.85 -14.58 -6.73
N ARG A 134 13.59 -14.85 -5.45
CA ARG A 134 13.99 -14.00 -4.32
C ARG A 134 15.18 -14.57 -3.55
N ILE A 135 15.57 -15.81 -3.81
CA ILE A 135 16.68 -16.45 -3.12
C ILE A 135 17.98 -15.87 -3.68
N SER A 136 18.74 -15.18 -2.85
CA SER A 136 20.02 -14.56 -3.19
C SER A 136 20.79 -14.15 -1.95
N HIS A 137 22.10 -14.47 -1.93
CA HIS A 137 23.03 -13.94 -0.92
C HIS A 137 23.17 -12.41 -1.00
N GLN A 138 22.91 -11.82 -2.17
CA GLN A 138 23.00 -10.37 -2.36
C GLN A 138 22.02 -9.60 -1.48
N ALA A 139 20.91 -10.22 -1.07
CA ALA A 139 19.97 -9.61 -0.14
C ALA A 139 20.62 -9.32 1.23
N LEU A 140 21.34 -10.31 1.78
CA LEU A 140 22.07 -10.18 3.05
C LEU A 140 23.21 -9.17 2.93
N LEU A 141 23.98 -9.21 1.85
CA LEU A 141 25.04 -8.23 1.60
C LEU A 141 24.50 -6.80 1.46
N SER A 142 23.35 -6.64 0.77
CA SER A 142 22.72 -5.33 0.59
C SER A 142 22.31 -4.70 1.92
N ILE A 143 21.75 -5.47 2.85
CA ILE A 143 21.40 -4.93 4.18
C ILE A 143 22.66 -4.69 5.03
N TYR A 144 23.68 -5.53 4.91
CA TYR A 144 24.96 -5.32 5.58
C TYR A 144 25.58 -3.95 5.21
N TYR A 145 25.68 -3.63 3.92
CA TYR A 145 26.21 -2.33 3.48
C TYR A 145 25.31 -1.17 3.89
N HIS A 146 23.98 -1.32 3.78
CA HIS A 146 23.04 -0.29 4.23
C HIS A 146 23.18 0.07 5.70
N LEU A 147 23.42 -0.93 6.57
CA LEU A 147 23.58 -0.69 8.01
C LEU A 147 24.94 -0.08 8.38
N GLN A 148 25.86 0.06 7.42
CA GLN A 148 27.10 0.82 7.60
C GLN A 148 26.93 2.31 7.32
N ASP A 149 25.85 2.69 6.62
CA ASP A 149 25.53 4.08 6.38
C ASP A 149 25.19 4.78 7.70
N THR A 150 25.58 6.05 7.80
CA THR A 150 25.22 6.87 8.97
C THR A 150 23.71 7.10 8.98
N PRO A 151 23.01 6.78 10.08
CA PRO A 151 21.59 7.03 10.19
C PRO A 151 21.26 8.50 9.96
N PHE A 152 20.21 8.76 9.18
CA PHE A 152 19.74 10.13 8.97
C PHE A 152 19.14 10.70 10.26
N VAL A 153 19.57 11.91 10.63
CA VAL A 153 19.00 12.68 11.74
C VAL A 153 18.30 13.90 11.16
N PRO A 154 16.95 13.96 11.21
CA PRO A 154 16.22 15.08 10.64
C PRO A 154 16.47 16.37 11.43
N PRO A 155 16.34 17.54 10.78
CA PRO A 155 16.26 18.81 11.47
C PRO A 155 15.03 18.86 12.40
N ARG A 156 15.05 19.75 13.40
CA ARG A 156 13.92 19.90 14.36
C ARG A 156 12.57 20.22 13.71
N ARG A 157 12.59 20.81 12.51
CA ARG A 157 11.42 21.06 11.68
C ARG A 157 11.73 20.65 10.25
N TRP A 158 10.82 19.92 9.63
CA TRP A 158 10.86 19.63 8.20
C TRP A 158 10.28 20.82 7.45
N GLY A 159 11.03 21.38 6.49
CA GLY A 159 10.58 22.54 5.73
C GLY A 159 9.30 22.23 4.93
N HIS A 160 8.50 23.28 4.67
CA HIS A 160 7.52 23.16 3.59
C HIS A 160 8.27 22.90 2.29
N PRO A 161 7.81 21.97 1.44
CA PRO A 161 8.26 21.98 0.06
C PRO A 161 7.96 23.39 -0.48
N PRO A 162 8.89 24.01 -1.24
CA PRO A 162 8.61 25.30 -1.82
C PRO A 162 7.29 25.17 -2.59
N VAL A 163 6.29 25.95 -2.18
CA VAL A 163 5.02 26.02 -2.92
C VAL A 163 5.44 26.40 -4.33
N ALA A 164 5.31 25.48 -5.28
CA ALA A 164 5.68 25.75 -6.66
C ALA A 164 4.97 27.05 -7.04
N ALA A 165 5.75 28.11 -7.27
CA ALA A 165 5.20 29.38 -7.66
C ALA A 165 4.27 29.09 -8.85
N PRO A 166 3.03 29.62 -8.86
CA PRO A 166 2.10 29.35 -9.94
C PRO A 166 2.84 29.60 -11.25
N ALA A 167 2.95 28.57 -12.09
CA ALA A 167 3.66 28.68 -13.35
C ALA A 167 3.16 29.96 -14.03
N PRO A 168 4.05 30.88 -14.43
CA PRO A 168 3.63 32.12 -15.07
C PRO A 168 2.72 31.72 -16.22
N ALA A 169 1.48 32.22 -16.19
CA ALA A 169 0.50 31.92 -17.22
C ALA A 169 1.15 32.24 -18.56
N THR A 170 1.52 31.19 -19.31
CA THR A 170 2.09 31.33 -20.64
C THR A 170 0.98 31.95 -21.48
N ALA A 171 1.06 33.26 -21.67
CA ALA A 171 0.24 33.98 -22.60
C ALA A 171 0.46 33.33 -23.96
N THR A 172 -0.56 32.64 -24.45
CA THR A 172 -0.59 32.05 -25.78
C THR A 172 -0.54 33.20 -26.77
N ALA A 173 0.67 33.56 -27.22
CA ALA A 173 0.84 34.46 -28.34
C ALA A 173 0.34 33.73 -29.61
N PRO A 174 -0.46 34.38 -30.47
CA PRO A 174 -0.94 33.77 -31.70
C PRO A 174 0.24 33.55 -32.65
N ALA A 175 0.40 32.31 -33.11
CA ALA A 175 1.40 31.93 -34.10
C ALA A 175 1.08 32.58 -35.45
N THR A 176 1.86 33.58 -35.85
CA THR A 176 1.95 34.02 -37.24
C THR A 176 2.89 33.09 -38.00
N ALA A 177 2.34 32.44 -39.01
CA ALA A 177 3.07 31.62 -39.97
C ALA A 177 3.96 32.50 -40.85
N SER A 178 5.20 32.07 -41.07
CA SER A 178 5.97 32.46 -42.25
C SER A 178 6.85 31.29 -42.68
N ALA A 179 6.51 30.79 -43.87
CA ALA A 179 7.27 29.83 -44.62
C ALA A 179 8.51 30.50 -45.23
N SER A 180 9.62 29.76 -45.31
CA SER A 180 10.62 29.98 -46.36
C SER A 180 11.42 28.70 -46.62
N GLN A 181 11.86 28.61 -47.87
CA GLN A 181 12.10 27.42 -48.68
C GLN A 181 13.56 26.90 -48.67
N LYS A 182 13.66 25.59 -48.97
CA LYS A 182 14.59 24.87 -49.88
C LYS A 182 16.11 24.79 -49.61
N ASP A 183 16.52 23.55 -49.33
CA ASP A 183 17.42 22.64 -50.11
C ASP A 183 18.86 23.06 -50.49
N PRO A 184 19.75 22.14 -50.95
CA PRO A 184 20.27 20.94 -50.28
C PRO A 184 21.81 20.79 -50.48
N ALA A 185 22.39 19.69 -49.95
CA ALA A 185 23.46 18.85 -50.54
C ALA A 185 24.74 18.57 -49.71
N ALA A 186 25.14 17.30 -49.84
CA ALA A 186 26.50 16.75 -49.96
C ALA A 186 27.30 16.27 -48.73
N ASN A 187 27.37 14.94 -48.65
CA ASN A 187 28.56 14.05 -48.65
C ASN A 187 29.68 14.12 -47.59
N GLY A 188 30.09 12.91 -47.17
CA GLY A 188 31.43 12.56 -46.64
C GLY A 188 31.36 11.64 -45.41
N HIS A 189 31.27 10.31 -45.55
CA HIS A 189 32.42 9.35 -45.51
C HIS A 189 33.53 9.70 -44.51
N SER A 190 33.67 8.94 -43.41
CA SER A 190 34.72 7.90 -43.26
C SER A 190 34.92 7.47 -41.79
N SER A 191 34.83 6.15 -41.60
CA SER A 191 35.60 5.24 -40.75
C SER A 191 36.72 5.79 -39.86
N ALA A 192 36.79 5.33 -38.60
CA ALA A 192 37.74 4.28 -38.16
C ALA A 192 37.92 4.27 -36.63
N ALA A 193 37.98 3.05 -36.09
CA ALA A 193 38.30 2.71 -34.72
C ALA A 193 39.74 3.07 -34.33
N THR A 194 40.01 3.35 -33.05
CA THR A 194 41.19 2.86 -32.30
C THR A 194 40.99 3.14 -30.79
N THR A 195 40.93 2.07 -30.00
CA THR A 195 41.40 1.98 -28.59
C THR A 195 42.80 1.32 -28.69
N PRO A 196 43.77 1.37 -27.73
CA PRO A 196 43.58 1.55 -26.29
C PRO A 196 44.71 2.29 -25.51
N GLY A 197 44.50 2.48 -24.20
CA GLY A 197 45.57 2.34 -23.20
C GLY A 197 45.81 3.54 -22.26
N PRO A 198 46.09 3.30 -20.96
CA PRO A 198 45.96 4.26 -19.87
C PRO A 198 47.29 4.95 -19.49
N PRO A 199 47.28 5.86 -18.50
CA PRO A 199 48.07 5.55 -17.31
C PRO A 199 47.44 5.92 -15.95
N GLN A 200 48.03 5.31 -14.93
CA GLN A 200 47.81 5.44 -13.50
C GLN A 200 48.52 6.67 -12.89
N ASN A 201 48.36 6.79 -11.56
CA ASN A 201 48.96 7.73 -10.59
C ASN A 201 48.20 9.05 -10.45
N GLY A 202 47.90 9.56 -9.26
CA GLY A 202 48.30 9.21 -7.90
C GLY A 202 48.24 10.51 -7.08
N SER A 203 47.63 10.44 -5.89
CA SER A 203 47.91 11.22 -4.68
C SER A 203 48.52 12.64 -4.80
N GLU A 204 47.79 13.66 -4.31
CA GLU A 204 48.23 14.62 -3.25
C GLU A 204 47.11 15.65 -3.01
N ARG A 205 46.51 15.71 -1.81
CA ARG A 205 46.85 16.55 -0.64
C ARG A 205 46.61 18.06 -0.83
N SER A 206 45.75 18.56 0.06
CA SER A 206 45.80 19.86 0.75
C SER A 206 45.18 21.10 0.09
N GLY A 207 44.23 21.68 0.84
CA GLY A 207 44.21 23.11 1.12
C GLY A 207 43.25 23.95 0.28
N LEU A 208 42.19 24.45 0.92
CA LEU A 208 42.04 25.87 1.26
C LEU A 208 40.56 26.20 1.51
N VAL A 209 40.31 26.63 2.73
CA VAL A 209 39.09 27.32 3.18
C VAL A 209 39.21 28.78 2.73
N PRO A 210 38.10 29.43 2.34
CA PRO A 210 37.94 30.84 2.65
C PRO A 210 36.71 31.08 3.54
N GLU A 211 37.00 31.65 4.70
CA GLU A 211 36.07 32.40 5.54
C GLU A 211 35.51 33.60 4.78
N GLY A 212 34.29 33.98 5.18
CA GLY A 212 33.92 35.39 5.29
C GLY A 212 32.88 35.85 4.27
N LEU A 213 31.68 36.14 4.76
CA LEU A 213 30.98 37.40 4.50
C LEU A 213 29.81 37.54 5.47
N LYS A 214 30.00 38.41 6.46
CA LYS A 214 28.96 38.94 7.36
C LYS A 214 28.09 39.93 6.58
N ALA A 215 26.77 39.82 6.73
CA ALA A 215 25.85 40.88 6.35
C ALA A 215 25.03 41.30 7.57
N GLN A 216 25.13 42.59 7.93
CA GLN A 216 24.31 43.27 8.93
C GLN A 216 22.92 43.60 8.36
N PRO A 217 21.87 43.72 9.20
CA PRO A 217 20.56 44.19 8.76
C PRO A 217 20.43 45.72 8.89
N PRO A 218 19.70 46.41 8.00
CA PRO A 218 19.32 47.79 8.25
C PRO A 218 18.04 47.88 9.08
N ALA A 219 18.05 48.86 9.98
CA ALA A 219 16.97 49.25 10.85
C ALA A 219 15.93 50.15 10.15
N GLY A 220 14.67 49.97 10.54
CA GLY A 220 13.72 51.04 10.89
C GLY A 220 13.10 51.90 9.78
N VAL A 221 11.76 51.84 9.66
CA VAL A 221 10.88 53.04 9.64
C VAL A 221 9.51 52.66 10.23
N ALA A 222 9.12 53.38 11.28
CA ALA A 222 7.78 53.39 11.85
C ALA A 222 6.88 54.37 11.09
N GLY A 223 5.66 53.97 10.77
CA GLY A 223 4.65 54.84 10.16
C GLY A 223 3.24 54.33 10.47
N GLY A 224 2.59 54.97 11.43
CA GLY A 224 1.21 54.66 11.82
C GLY A 224 0.19 55.29 10.86
N LEU A 225 -0.89 54.55 10.54
CA LEU A 225 -2.08 55.12 9.93
C LEU A 225 -3.37 54.41 10.41
N ARG A 226 -4.11 55.15 11.25
CA ARG A 226 -5.57 55.33 11.29
C ARG A 226 -6.50 54.12 11.05
N LYS A 227 -7.10 53.67 12.15
CA LYS A 227 -8.35 52.87 12.21
C LYS A 227 -9.51 53.64 11.56
N LYS A 228 -10.07 53.10 10.46
CA LYS A 228 -11.45 53.41 10.01
C LYS A 228 -12.35 52.22 10.32
N ALA A 229 -13.31 52.45 11.21
CA ALA A 229 -14.36 51.49 11.56
C ALA A 229 -15.28 51.24 10.36
N ARG A 230 -15.18 50.06 9.75
CA ARG A 230 -16.14 49.58 8.75
C ARG A 230 -17.30 48.88 9.47
N ARG A 231 -18.51 49.41 9.29
CA ARG A 231 -19.78 48.83 9.76
C ARG A 231 -19.94 47.42 9.19
N ARG A 232 -20.18 46.45 10.07
CA ARG A 232 -20.53 45.06 9.75
C ARG A 232 -21.88 45.02 9.01
N PRO A 233 -21.98 44.46 7.79
CA PRO A 233 -23.26 44.10 7.21
C PRO A 233 -23.84 42.91 7.98
N ARG A 234 -25.12 43.02 8.37
CA ARG A 234 -25.92 41.96 8.99
C ARG A 234 -25.88 40.71 8.10
N GLY A 235 -25.45 39.59 8.70
CA GLY A 235 -25.30 38.29 8.04
C GLY A 235 -26.64 37.76 7.53
N LYS A 236 -26.73 37.62 6.21
CA LYS A 236 -27.68 36.73 5.54
C LYS A 236 -26.90 35.51 5.06
N HIS A 237 -27.27 34.33 5.56
CA HIS A 237 -26.99 32.98 5.04
C HIS A 237 -25.67 32.76 4.28
N ALA A 238 -24.53 32.80 4.98
CA ALA A 238 -23.21 32.48 4.42
C ALA A 238 -22.89 30.96 4.37
N GLY A 239 -23.79 30.09 4.81
CA GLY A 239 -23.53 28.65 4.93
C GLY A 239 -23.42 27.88 3.60
N SER A 240 -24.03 28.36 2.53
CA SER A 240 -24.11 27.61 1.26
C SER A 240 -22.87 27.76 0.35
N LYS A 241 -22.21 28.92 0.34
CA LYS A 241 -21.04 29.16 -0.54
C LYS A 241 -19.76 28.48 -0.06
N ALA A 242 -19.57 28.36 1.26
CA ALA A 242 -18.40 27.69 1.82
C ALA A 242 -18.39 26.18 1.52
N ALA A 243 -19.56 25.52 1.60
CA ALA A 243 -19.71 24.11 1.27
C ALA A 243 -19.49 23.83 -0.23
N ALA A 244 -19.96 24.71 -1.12
CA ALA A 244 -19.74 24.58 -2.56
C ALA A 244 -18.24 24.72 -2.95
N GLY A 245 -17.51 25.60 -2.27
CA GLY A 245 -16.06 25.76 -2.48
C GLY A 245 -15.26 24.52 -2.07
N ASP A 246 -15.63 23.87 -0.97
CA ASP A 246 -14.98 22.65 -0.49
C ASP A 246 -15.16 21.46 -1.46
N VAL A 247 -16.38 21.29 -2.00
CA VAL A 247 -16.66 20.22 -2.98
C VAL A 247 -15.82 20.40 -4.25
N GLN A 248 -15.69 21.63 -4.75
CA GLN A 248 -14.89 21.91 -5.95
C GLN A 248 -13.40 21.66 -5.71
N ALA A 249 -12.87 22.05 -4.54
CA ALA A 249 -11.48 21.79 -4.16
C ALA A 249 -11.18 20.28 -4.08
N LYS A 250 -12.08 19.50 -3.46
CA LYS A 250 -11.96 18.04 -3.39
C LYS A 250 -12.02 17.38 -4.77
N LEU A 251 -12.90 17.84 -5.65
CA LEU A 251 -12.97 17.35 -7.03
C LEU A 251 -11.68 17.66 -7.80
N ALA A 252 -11.13 18.87 -7.65
CA ALA A 252 -9.87 19.26 -8.27
C ALA A 252 -8.69 18.41 -7.78
N ALA A 253 -8.58 18.19 -6.46
CA ALA A 253 -7.55 17.33 -5.87
C ALA A 253 -7.64 15.88 -6.41
N ARG A 254 -8.86 15.35 -6.55
CA ARG A 254 -9.09 14.03 -7.17
C ARG A 254 -8.63 13.97 -8.62
N MET A 255 -8.94 14.98 -9.43
CA MET A 255 -8.49 15.02 -10.84
C MET A 255 -6.97 15.11 -10.95
N GLN A 256 -6.34 15.95 -10.12
CA GLN A 256 -4.88 16.06 -10.06
C GLN A 256 -4.21 14.74 -9.66
N TRP A 257 -4.77 14.04 -8.67
CA TRP A 257 -4.29 12.71 -8.29
C TRP A 257 -4.40 11.70 -9.44
N ARG A 258 -5.53 11.69 -10.16
CA ARG A 258 -5.74 10.82 -11.33
C ARG A 258 -4.73 11.12 -12.43
N GLU A 259 -4.54 12.38 -12.81
CA GLU A 259 -3.55 12.78 -13.81
C GLU A 259 -2.11 12.39 -13.38
N GLY A 260 -1.79 12.55 -12.10
CA GLY A 260 -0.54 12.06 -11.51
C GLY A 260 -0.39 10.54 -11.66
N MET A 261 -1.44 9.77 -11.38
CA MET A 261 -1.45 8.32 -11.55
C MET A 261 -1.38 7.90 -13.01
N GLU A 262 -1.99 8.62 -13.94
CA GLU A 262 -1.86 8.33 -15.37
C GLU A 262 -0.42 8.53 -15.86
N ARG A 263 0.23 9.63 -15.47
CA ARG A 263 1.66 9.86 -15.76
C ARG A 263 2.53 8.76 -15.16
N LYS A 264 2.29 8.40 -13.89
CA LYS A 264 3.01 7.31 -13.20
C LYS A 264 2.80 5.97 -13.91
N SER A 265 1.56 5.66 -14.30
CA SER A 265 1.19 4.43 -15.02
C SER A 265 1.97 4.28 -16.32
N ARG A 266 2.05 5.35 -17.13
CA ARG A 266 2.84 5.37 -18.37
C ARG A 266 4.33 5.19 -18.09
N ALA A 267 4.86 5.87 -17.07
CA ALA A 267 6.27 5.76 -16.70
C ALA A 267 6.65 4.35 -16.24
N VAL A 268 5.86 3.72 -15.35
CA VAL A 268 6.20 2.40 -14.81
C VAL A 268 5.98 1.27 -15.80
N ALA A 269 5.02 1.41 -16.73
CA ALA A 269 4.76 0.41 -17.76
C ALA A 269 6.01 0.12 -18.62
N SER A 270 6.83 1.14 -18.88
CA SER A 270 8.08 0.99 -19.64
C SER A 270 9.09 0.03 -18.98
N GLY A 271 9.06 -0.08 -17.65
CA GLY A 271 9.94 -0.94 -16.86
C GLY A 271 9.44 -2.37 -16.65
N GLY A 272 8.35 -2.78 -17.32
CA GLY A 272 7.82 -4.16 -17.28
C GLY A 272 6.98 -4.49 -16.06
N ALA A 273 6.46 -5.73 -16.02
CA ALA A 273 5.51 -6.16 -14.99
C ALA A 273 6.03 -6.04 -13.55
N GLY A 274 7.35 -6.16 -13.32
CA GLY A 274 7.93 -5.98 -11.99
C GLY A 274 7.67 -4.59 -11.42
N ARG A 275 7.92 -3.53 -12.20
CA ARG A 275 7.71 -2.14 -11.77
C ARG A 275 6.23 -1.79 -11.62
N VAL A 276 5.39 -2.27 -12.53
CA VAL A 276 3.93 -2.11 -12.43
C VAL A 276 3.40 -2.69 -11.12
N ARG A 277 3.82 -3.91 -10.76
CA ARG A 277 3.39 -4.59 -9.53
C ARG A 277 3.77 -3.81 -8.26
N MET A 278 4.99 -3.29 -8.18
CA MET A 278 5.43 -2.48 -7.04
C MET A 278 4.63 -1.18 -6.94
N ALA A 279 4.47 -0.46 -8.06
CA ALA A 279 3.70 0.78 -8.09
C ALA A 279 2.22 0.59 -7.77
N TRP A 280 1.64 -0.53 -8.22
CA TRP A 280 0.26 -0.93 -7.91
C TRP A 280 0.06 -1.15 -6.42
N GLY A 281 1.00 -1.83 -5.76
CA GLY A 281 0.96 -2.11 -4.32
C GLY A 281 0.69 -0.86 -3.50
N THR A 282 1.50 0.18 -3.72
CA THR A 282 1.39 1.49 -3.06
C THR A 282 0.14 2.26 -3.50
N ALA A 283 -0.16 2.29 -4.80
CA ALA A 283 -1.30 3.07 -5.30
C ALA A 283 -2.66 2.58 -4.78
N GLN A 284 -2.77 1.30 -4.43
CA GLN A 284 -4.02 0.65 -4.02
C GLN A 284 -4.18 0.49 -2.51
N GLU A 285 -3.20 0.91 -1.71
CA GLU A 285 -3.27 0.91 -0.26
C GLU A 285 -4.50 1.67 0.28
N PRO A 286 -4.77 2.93 -0.13
CA PRO A 286 -5.98 3.64 0.32
C PRO A 286 -7.30 2.91 0.02
N ALA A 287 -7.40 2.26 -1.14
CA ALA A 287 -8.60 1.48 -1.49
C ALA A 287 -8.75 0.21 -0.64
N SER A 288 -7.63 -0.41 -0.24
CA SER A 288 -7.63 -1.50 0.75
C SER A 288 -8.15 -1.03 2.10
N LEU A 289 -7.65 0.10 2.60
CA LEU A 289 -8.07 0.68 3.88
C LEU A 289 -9.56 1.04 3.88
N TYR A 290 -10.04 1.64 2.81
CA TYR A 290 -11.46 1.95 2.65
C TYR A 290 -12.33 0.68 2.65
N SER A 291 -11.88 -0.38 1.97
CA SER A 291 -12.57 -1.68 1.99
C SER A 291 -12.61 -2.27 3.40
N LEU A 292 -11.52 -2.12 4.15
CA LEU A 292 -11.42 -2.59 5.54
C LEU A 292 -12.36 -1.82 6.48
N LEU A 293 -12.41 -0.49 6.38
CA LEU A 293 -13.32 0.35 7.16
C LEU A 293 -14.80 -0.01 6.89
N THR A 294 -15.12 -0.40 5.66
CA THR A 294 -16.47 -0.87 5.31
C THR A 294 -16.76 -2.25 5.92
N ALA A 295 -15.74 -3.11 6.02
CA ALA A 295 -15.83 -4.44 6.60
C ALA A 295 -16.01 -4.42 8.13
N PHE A 296 -15.47 -3.39 8.79
CA PHE A 296 -15.49 -3.20 10.24
C PHE A 296 -16.06 -1.81 10.60
N PRO A 297 -17.38 -1.59 10.43
CA PRO A 297 -18.00 -0.27 10.63
C PRO A 297 -17.95 0.22 12.09
N ASP A 298 -17.77 -0.70 13.04
CA ASP A 298 -17.72 -0.43 14.47
C ASP A 298 -16.27 -0.16 14.98
N SER A 299 -15.28 -0.19 14.08
CA SER A 299 -13.85 -0.02 14.39
C SER A 299 -13.33 1.35 13.91
N GLN A 300 -12.21 1.82 14.49
CA GLN A 300 -11.47 2.97 13.95
C GLN A 300 -10.10 2.53 13.44
N LEU A 301 -9.65 3.19 12.37
CA LEU A 301 -8.36 2.93 11.76
C LEU A 301 -7.50 4.18 11.84
N GLY A 302 -6.38 4.10 12.54
CA GLY A 302 -5.40 5.17 12.67
C GLY A 302 -4.19 4.94 11.79
N GLU A 303 -3.80 5.98 11.06
CA GLU A 303 -2.53 6.01 10.33
C GLU A 303 -1.36 6.08 11.34
N THR A 304 -0.28 5.29 11.15
CA THR A 304 0.97 5.50 11.89
C THR A 304 2.17 5.66 10.97
N GLY A 305 3.06 6.53 11.42
CA GLY A 305 4.41 6.69 10.92
C GLY A 305 5.39 5.68 11.55
N SER A 306 6.67 6.00 11.47
CA SER A 306 7.76 5.09 11.82
C SER A 306 7.86 4.96 13.33
N GLN A 307 7.78 3.72 13.83
CA GLN A 307 7.86 3.42 15.26
C GLN A 307 9.20 2.74 15.55
N PRO A 308 10.20 3.48 16.07
CA PRO A 308 11.44 2.85 16.50
C PRO A 308 11.14 1.83 17.59
N ALA A 309 11.82 0.68 17.53
CA ALA A 309 11.88 -0.26 18.64
C ALA A 309 12.65 0.38 19.80
N SER A 310 12.02 1.31 20.52
CA SER A 310 12.56 1.81 21.78
C SER A 310 12.43 0.72 22.83
N THR A 311 13.29 0.74 23.83
CA THR A 311 13.15 -0.04 25.07
C THR A 311 11.91 0.44 25.84
N GLN A 312 10.70 0.25 25.31
CA GLN A 312 9.50 0.35 26.11
C GLN A 312 9.56 -0.83 27.07
N LYS A 313 9.67 -0.56 28.37
CA LYS A 313 9.27 -1.55 29.37
C LYS A 313 7.85 -1.97 29.00
N PRO A 314 7.55 -3.27 28.84
CA PRO A 314 6.20 -3.71 28.54
C PRO A 314 5.26 -3.08 29.57
N ARG A 315 4.39 -2.17 29.10
CA ARG A 315 3.34 -1.64 29.95
C ARG A 315 2.36 -2.79 30.14
N VAL A 316 2.38 -3.38 31.34
CA VAL A 316 1.23 -4.12 31.86
C VAL A 316 0.10 -3.10 31.96
N THR A 317 -0.71 -2.96 30.92
CA THR A 317 -1.87 -2.07 30.95
C THR A 317 -2.92 -2.74 31.83
N ASN A 318 -3.17 -2.13 32.98
CA ASN A 318 -4.29 -2.49 33.84
C ASN A 318 -5.59 -2.03 33.12
N PRO A 319 -6.54 -2.92 32.77
CA PRO A 319 -7.64 -2.63 31.83
C PRO A 319 -8.71 -1.65 32.33
N ARG A 320 -8.60 -1.09 33.54
CA ARG A 320 -9.70 -0.34 34.20
C ARG A 320 -9.91 1.13 33.77
N ARG A 321 -9.51 1.56 32.58
CA ARG A 321 -9.89 2.90 32.09
C ARG A 321 -10.60 2.82 30.73
N ALA A 322 -11.84 2.36 30.80
CA ALA A 322 -12.83 2.40 29.73
C ALA A 322 -13.13 3.84 29.28
N GLY A 323 -13.35 4.00 27.98
CA GLY A 323 -13.94 5.21 27.40
C GLY A 323 -13.20 5.80 26.20
N ARG A 324 -12.81 4.99 25.20
CA ARG A 324 -12.56 5.43 23.81
C ARG A 324 -12.41 4.23 22.86
N PRO A 325 -12.70 4.38 21.54
CA PRO A 325 -12.98 3.24 20.65
C PRO A 325 -11.71 2.52 20.16
N GLN A 326 -11.93 1.38 19.52
CA GLN A 326 -10.93 0.51 18.88
C GLN A 326 -10.00 1.30 17.96
N VAL A 327 -8.69 1.28 18.22
CA VAL A 327 -7.68 1.88 17.33
C VAL A 327 -6.89 0.75 16.69
N ALA A 328 -7.13 0.48 15.41
CA ALA A 328 -6.19 -0.27 14.59
C ALA A 328 -5.07 0.67 14.13
N VAL A 329 -3.82 0.23 14.20
CA VAL A 329 -2.64 1.03 13.87
C VAL A 329 -2.04 0.54 12.55
N LEU A 330 -2.04 1.40 11.54
CA LEU A 330 -1.56 1.07 10.20
C LEU A 330 -0.04 1.10 10.11
N SER A 331 0.62 -0.05 9.99
CA SER A 331 1.99 -0.08 9.46
C SER A 331 1.93 -0.39 7.97
N GLY A 332 2.06 0.61 7.11
CA GLY A 332 2.58 0.33 5.78
C GLY A 332 4.08 0.07 5.87
N SER A 333 4.54 -1.00 5.22
CA SER A 333 5.96 -1.17 4.91
C SER A 333 6.11 -1.14 3.40
N ALA A 334 6.89 -0.18 2.91
CA ALA A 334 7.45 -0.23 1.57
C ALA A 334 8.53 -1.34 1.54
N ALA A 335 8.11 -2.61 1.62
CA ALA A 335 8.97 -3.75 1.32
C ALA A 335 9.23 -3.79 -0.20
N ASN A 336 10.05 -2.84 -0.67
CA ASN A 336 10.63 -2.85 -2.00
C ASN A 336 11.78 -3.86 -2.02
N VAL A 337 11.44 -5.12 -2.35
CA VAL A 337 12.43 -6.08 -2.84
C VAL A 337 11.87 -6.68 -4.13
N ALA A 338 12.65 -6.52 -5.21
CA ALA A 338 12.35 -6.96 -6.56
C ALA A 338 11.80 -8.39 -6.60
N SER A 339 10.65 -8.58 -7.26
CA SER A 339 10.10 -9.90 -7.55
C SER A 339 10.32 -10.22 -9.02
N ALA A 340 11.28 -11.11 -9.29
CA ALA A 340 11.42 -11.69 -10.62
C ALA A 340 10.18 -12.52 -11.00
N THR A 341 9.96 -12.56 -12.32
CA THR A 341 8.99 -13.30 -13.13
C THR A 341 8.21 -14.42 -12.41
N GLN A 342 6.88 -14.24 -12.31
CA GLN A 342 5.94 -15.36 -12.23
C GLN A 342 5.52 -15.66 -13.66
N GLY A 343 6.16 -16.66 -14.24
CA GLY A 343 5.65 -17.40 -15.38
C GLY A 343 5.89 -18.85 -15.03
N GLU A 344 4.94 -19.47 -14.33
CA GLU A 344 4.70 -20.91 -14.24
C GLU A 344 3.66 -21.16 -13.16
N ALA A 345 2.40 -21.26 -13.59
CA ALA A 345 1.38 -22.01 -12.90
C ALA A 345 1.21 -23.31 -13.68
N GLY A 346 1.38 -24.44 -12.99
CA GLY A 346 0.88 -25.75 -13.44
C GLY A 346 1.95 -26.74 -13.89
N ARG A 347 2.38 -27.61 -12.97
CA ARG A 347 2.40 -29.08 -13.11
C ARG A 347 3.13 -29.70 -11.91
N ASN A 348 2.35 -30.23 -10.97
CA ASN A 348 2.72 -31.40 -10.17
C ASN A 348 1.43 -32.18 -9.94
N VAL A 349 0.99 -32.86 -11.00
CA VAL A 349 0.12 -34.03 -10.88
C VAL A 349 1.02 -35.18 -11.28
N ALA A 350 1.35 -36.04 -10.33
CA ALA A 350 1.95 -37.33 -10.62
C ALA A 350 0.92 -38.14 -11.42
N ALA A 351 1.16 -38.32 -12.71
CA ALA A 351 0.40 -39.22 -13.56
C ALA A 351 1.36 -40.26 -14.12
N ALA A 352 1.08 -41.52 -13.80
CA ALA A 352 1.73 -42.69 -14.37
C ALA A 352 1.65 -42.64 -15.91
N LEU A 353 2.79 -42.86 -16.56
CA LEU A 353 2.88 -42.96 -18.02
C LEU A 353 2.35 -44.32 -18.48
N GLY A 354 1.23 -44.32 -19.20
CA GLY A 354 0.86 -45.41 -20.10
C GLY A 354 1.53 -45.20 -21.48
N PRO A 355 1.90 -46.28 -22.20
CA PRO A 355 2.48 -46.16 -23.52
C PRO A 355 1.36 -45.95 -24.55
N ASN A 356 1.56 -45.01 -25.47
CA ASN A 356 0.68 -44.63 -26.60
C ASN A 356 -0.32 -43.51 -26.32
N GLY A 357 0.01 -42.30 -26.75
CA GLY A 357 -0.95 -41.20 -26.87
C GLY A 357 -0.30 -39.88 -27.26
N MET A 358 -0.44 -39.50 -28.53
CA MET A 358 0.00 -38.23 -29.12
C MET A 358 -0.41 -36.99 -28.28
N PRO A 359 0.40 -35.91 -28.25
CA PRO A 359 0.05 -34.69 -27.52
C PRO A 359 -1.03 -33.91 -28.30
N SER A 360 -2.18 -33.69 -27.65
CA SER A 360 -3.18 -32.72 -28.09
C SER A 360 -2.80 -31.31 -27.62
N ASP A 361 -3.06 -30.35 -28.50
CA ASP A 361 -2.82 -28.91 -28.39
C ASP A 361 -3.38 -28.30 -27.08
N PRO A 362 -2.56 -27.70 -26.20
CA PRO A 362 -3.02 -27.06 -24.97
C PRO A 362 -3.35 -25.59 -25.23
N SER A 363 -4.37 -25.33 -26.04
CA SER A 363 -5.00 -24.01 -26.11
C SER A 363 -6.46 -24.10 -25.64
N GLN A 364 -6.81 -23.26 -24.66
CA GLN A 364 -8.17 -22.99 -24.17
C GLN A 364 -8.80 -23.96 -23.13
N GLN A 365 -8.23 -24.06 -21.94
CA GLN A 365 -9.05 -24.18 -20.72
C GLN A 365 -8.45 -23.33 -19.60
N ALA A 366 -8.82 -22.04 -19.58
CA ALA A 366 -8.75 -21.27 -18.35
C ALA A 366 -9.83 -21.85 -17.43
N THR A 367 -9.45 -22.76 -16.55
CA THR A 367 -10.30 -23.24 -15.46
C THR A 367 -10.70 -22.03 -14.64
N GLN A 368 -11.93 -21.53 -14.88
CA GLN A 368 -12.56 -20.60 -13.98
C GLN A 368 -12.66 -21.32 -12.64
N SER A 369 -11.84 -20.91 -11.67
CA SER A 369 -11.97 -21.39 -10.30
C SER A 369 -13.43 -21.17 -9.88
N PRO A 370 -14.11 -22.18 -9.32
CA PRO A 370 -15.53 -22.10 -9.01
C PRO A 370 -15.79 -20.84 -8.20
N LEU A 371 -16.82 -20.08 -8.59
CA LEU A 371 -17.28 -18.86 -7.91
C LEU A 371 -17.36 -19.14 -6.40
N ARG A 372 -16.39 -18.60 -5.65
CA ARG A 372 -16.26 -18.92 -4.23
C ARG A 372 -17.37 -18.23 -3.45
N GLN A 373 -18.03 -19.01 -2.60
CA GLN A 373 -19.09 -18.48 -1.75
C GLN A 373 -18.51 -17.50 -0.72
N PRO A 374 -19.17 -16.36 -0.49
CA PRO A 374 -18.81 -15.44 0.58
C PRO A 374 -18.81 -16.19 1.92
N ARG A 375 -17.78 -15.96 2.75
CA ARG A 375 -17.77 -16.40 4.14
C ARG A 375 -17.99 -15.15 5.00
N PRO A 376 -18.99 -15.15 5.90
CA PRO A 376 -19.17 -14.05 6.84
C PRO A 376 -17.86 -13.76 7.55
N ILE A 377 -17.53 -12.48 7.73
CA ILE A 377 -16.40 -12.12 8.58
C ILE A 377 -16.75 -12.55 9.99
N GLU A 378 -15.96 -13.44 10.56
CA GLU A 378 -16.11 -13.84 11.94
C GLU A 378 -15.78 -12.63 12.83
N ARG A 379 -16.82 -12.04 13.45
CA ARG A 379 -16.62 -11.06 14.50
C ARG A 379 -16.06 -11.79 15.71
N TRP A 380 -14.83 -11.48 16.05
CA TRP A 380 -14.19 -11.97 17.25
C TRP A 380 -14.36 -10.95 18.37
N VAL A 381 -14.84 -11.42 19.52
CA VAL A 381 -14.85 -10.67 20.76
C VAL A 381 -13.83 -11.36 21.67
N PRO A 382 -12.82 -10.65 22.20
CA PRO A 382 -11.89 -11.25 23.16
C PRO A 382 -12.64 -11.86 24.35
N GLU A 383 -12.17 -13.01 24.83
CA GLU A 383 -12.67 -13.59 26.08
C GLU A 383 -12.31 -12.65 27.24
N GLY A 384 -13.28 -11.87 27.74
CA GLY A 384 -13.05 -10.97 28.89
C GLY A 384 -13.86 -9.67 28.98
N GLY A 385 -14.61 -9.29 27.95
CA GLY A 385 -15.47 -8.09 27.97
C GLY A 385 -14.99 -6.94 27.08
N ASP A 386 -15.60 -5.75 27.25
CA ASP A 386 -15.55 -4.52 26.41
C ASP A 386 -14.16 -3.86 26.20
N ASP A 387 -13.07 -4.62 26.31
CA ASP A 387 -11.72 -4.09 26.16
C ASP A 387 -11.39 -3.75 24.70
N VAL A 388 -10.79 -2.57 24.55
CA VAL A 388 -10.30 -2.05 23.27
C VAL A 388 -9.12 -2.89 22.81
N VAL A 389 -9.31 -3.65 21.74
CA VAL A 389 -8.23 -4.40 21.10
C VAL A 389 -7.47 -3.47 20.16
N LEU A 390 -6.16 -3.37 20.39
CA LEU A 390 -5.22 -2.72 19.49
C LEU A 390 -4.64 -3.77 18.54
N GLU A 391 -4.87 -3.58 17.24
CA GLU A 391 -4.31 -4.43 16.19
C GLU A 391 -3.41 -3.62 15.27
N VAL A 392 -2.31 -4.21 14.83
CA VAL A 392 -1.58 -3.71 13.66
C VAL A 392 -2.35 -4.09 12.40
N VAL A 393 -2.45 -3.20 11.42
CA VAL A 393 -3.01 -3.53 10.10
C VAL A 393 -1.91 -3.51 9.05
N GLU A 394 -1.72 -4.64 8.37
CA GLU A 394 -0.79 -4.78 7.25
C GLU A 394 -1.56 -5.10 5.97
N LEU A 395 -1.32 -4.35 4.90
CA LEU A 395 -2.03 -4.49 3.63
C LEU A 395 -1.13 -5.05 2.53
N LYS A 396 -1.63 -6.05 1.80
CA LYS A 396 -0.95 -6.63 0.63
C LYS A 396 -1.89 -6.66 -0.57
N ASN A 397 -1.67 -5.74 -1.50
CA ASN A 397 -2.41 -5.67 -2.76
C ASN A 397 -1.84 -6.64 -3.81
N THR A 398 -2.67 -7.55 -4.31
CA THR A 398 -2.39 -8.36 -5.50
C THR A 398 -2.55 -7.48 -6.74
N CYS A 399 -1.53 -7.44 -7.59
CA CYS A 399 -1.58 -6.74 -8.87
C CYS A 399 -2.20 -7.62 -9.96
N PRO A 400 -3.27 -7.16 -10.63
CA PRO A 400 -3.96 -7.92 -11.66
C PRO A 400 -3.25 -7.86 -13.02
N PHE A 401 -2.23 -7.02 -13.18
CA PHE A 401 -1.55 -6.82 -14.46
C PHE A 401 -0.36 -7.74 -14.64
N GLN A 402 -0.34 -8.44 -15.76
CA GLN A 402 0.79 -9.25 -16.23
C GLN A 402 1.22 -8.81 -17.61
N GLU A 403 2.51 -8.95 -17.90
CA GLU A 403 3.05 -8.70 -19.24
C GLU A 403 2.61 -9.85 -20.16
N ALA A 404 1.93 -9.52 -21.26
CA ALA A 404 1.65 -10.45 -22.32
C ALA A 404 2.98 -10.66 -23.07
N GLY A 405 3.51 -11.89 -23.06
CA GLY A 405 4.90 -12.19 -23.43
C GLY A 405 5.37 -11.79 -24.84
N THR A 406 4.51 -11.21 -25.68
CA THR A 406 4.87 -10.70 -27.00
C THR A 406 5.33 -9.24 -26.89
N LEU A 407 6.63 -9.04 -26.91
CA LEU A 407 7.21 -7.73 -27.20
C LEU A 407 7.01 -7.46 -28.70
N SER A 408 6.09 -6.57 -29.05
CA SER A 408 5.94 -6.13 -30.44
C SER A 408 6.86 -4.95 -30.70
N HIS A 409 7.54 -4.92 -31.85
CA HIS A 409 8.19 -3.69 -32.29
C HIS A 409 7.13 -2.77 -32.93
N ASN A 410 7.13 -1.49 -32.56
CA ASN A 410 6.36 -0.51 -33.31
C ASN A 410 7.03 -0.24 -34.66
N ARG A 411 6.36 0.51 -35.55
CA ARG A 411 6.91 0.91 -36.87
C ARG A 411 8.24 1.69 -36.79
N LYS A 412 8.63 2.16 -35.61
CA LYS A 412 9.90 2.86 -35.33
C LYS A 412 10.92 1.96 -34.62
N GLY A 413 10.70 0.64 -34.59
CA GLY A 413 11.57 -0.34 -33.93
C GLY A 413 11.50 -0.34 -32.40
N GLN A 414 10.69 0.51 -31.76
CA GLN A 414 10.61 0.56 -30.30
C GLN A 414 9.78 -0.60 -29.75
N LEU A 415 10.27 -1.20 -28.68
CA LEU A 415 9.63 -2.27 -27.95
C LEU A 415 8.32 -1.77 -27.32
N ARG A 416 7.19 -2.28 -27.79
CA ARG A 416 5.88 -2.11 -27.13
C ARG A 416 5.61 -3.30 -26.25
N ARG A 417 5.64 -3.05 -24.94
CA ARG A 417 5.13 -3.96 -23.93
C ARG A 417 3.60 -3.93 -23.96
N GLN A 418 3.00 -5.11 -23.94
CA GLN A 418 1.56 -5.25 -23.79
C GLN A 418 1.29 -5.92 -22.45
N PHE A 419 0.25 -5.45 -21.76
CA PHE A 419 -0.19 -6.01 -20.51
C PHE A 419 -1.58 -6.59 -20.67
N ARG A 420 -1.90 -7.59 -19.86
CA ARG A 420 -3.22 -8.22 -19.75
C ARG A 420 -3.62 -8.34 -18.30
N ILE A 421 -4.93 -8.44 -18.07
CA ILE A 421 -5.47 -8.76 -16.75
C ILE A 421 -5.35 -10.26 -16.54
N SER A 422 -4.63 -10.64 -15.48
CA SER A 422 -4.57 -11.98 -14.92
C SER A 422 -4.41 -11.82 -13.42
N ASP A 423 -5.55 -11.79 -12.75
CA ASP A 423 -5.65 -11.59 -11.31
C ASP A 423 -5.73 -12.96 -10.62
N PRO A 424 -4.73 -13.35 -9.81
CA PRO A 424 -4.79 -14.59 -9.04
C PRO A 424 -5.68 -14.46 -7.78
N GLY A 425 -6.21 -13.28 -7.49
CA GLY A 425 -7.04 -13.01 -6.32
C GLY A 425 -6.22 -12.69 -5.06
N PRO A 426 -6.91 -12.50 -3.92
CA PRO A 426 -6.23 -12.35 -2.64
C PRO A 426 -5.53 -13.66 -2.25
N ARG A 427 -4.44 -13.57 -1.46
CA ARG A 427 -3.73 -14.76 -0.96
C ARG A 427 -4.66 -15.64 -0.15
N GLU A 428 -4.48 -16.95 -0.25
CA GLU A 428 -5.25 -17.94 0.51
C GLU A 428 -4.62 -18.28 1.87
N GLN A 429 -3.34 -17.98 2.02
CA GLN A 429 -2.57 -18.20 3.23
C GLN A 429 -1.55 -17.09 3.41
N VAL A 430 -1.13 -16.88 4.65
CA VAL A 430 -0.01 -15.99 4.97
C VAL A 430 1.28 -16.66 4.50
N PRO A 431 2.12 -16.02 3.66
CA PRO A 431 3.46 -16.48 3.37
C PRO A 431 4.39 -16.34 4.60
N THR A 432 5.24 -17.33 4.81
CA THR A 432 6.21 -17.39 5.92
C THR A 432 7.09 -16.15 6.03
N TYR A 433 7.56 -15.62 4.90
CA TYR A 433 8.40 -14.42 4.85
C TYR A 433 7.65 -13.12 5.14
N TRP A 434 6.35 -13.15 5.45
CA TRP A 434 5.64 -11.99 6.02
C TRP A 434 5.64 -11.99 7.55
N VAL A 435 5.82 -13.15 8.18
CA VAL A 435 5.77 -13.30 9.65
C VAL A 435 6.73 -12.35 10.38
N PRO A 436 8.03 -12.23 10.01
CA PRO A 436 8.94 -11.36 10.75
C PRO A 436 8.49 -9.89 10.76
N GLN A 437 7.94 -9.41 9.64
CA GLN A 437 7.42 -8.04 9.52
C GLN A 437 6.29 -7.81 10.52
N LEU A 438 5.24 -8.65 10.48
CA LEU A 438 4.05 -8.53 11.33
C LEU A 438 4.40 -8.64 12.82
N GLN A 439 5.30 -9.58 13.17
CA GLN A 439 5.77 -9.75 14.54
C GLN A 439 6.52 -8.50 15.04
N LEU A 440 7.43 -7.94 14.22
CA LEU A 440 8.15 -6.72 14.60
C LEU A 440 7.20 -5.52 14.76
N GLU A 441 6.18 -5.39 13.91
CA GLU A 441 5.17 -4.33 14.02
C GLU A 441 4.34 -4.47 15.31
N MET A 442 3.97 -5.69 15.71
CA MET A 442 3.32 -5.95 17.00
C MET A 442 4.24 -5.63 18.18
N LEU A 443 5.54 -5.91 18.06
CA LEU A 443 6.52 -5.56 19.08
C LEU A 443 6.61 -4.04 19.29
N THR A 444 6.70 -3.25 18.21
CA THR A 444 6.90 -1.80 18.28
C THR A 444 5.64 -1.04 18.66
N SER A 445 4.47 -1.52 18.25
CA SER A 445 3.17 -0.93 18.60
C SER A 445 2.65 -1.35 19.97
N GLY A 446 3.13 -2.49 20.50
CA GLY A 446 2.58 -3.12 21.70
C GLY A 446 1.30 -3.92 21.44
N ALA A 447 0.88 -4.07 20.18
CA ALA A 447 -0.27 -4.90 19.81
C ALA A 447 -0.03 -6.39 20.11
N GLN A 448 -1.11 -7.10 20.41
CA GLN A 448 -1.11 -8.55 20.58
C GLN A 448 -1.47 -9.28 19.28
N TYR A 449 -2.13 -8.57 18.36
CA TYR A 449 -2.58 -9.12 17.09
C TYR A 449 -2.21 -8.22 15.93
N ALA A 450 -1.99 -8.85 14.78
CA ALA A 450 -1.89 -8.18 13.50
C ALA A 450 -2.98 -8.71 12.56
N LEU A 451 -3.70 -7.77 11.94
CA LEU A 451 -4.68 -8.00 10.90
C LEU A 451 -4.01 -7.80 9.54
N LEU A 452 -3.69 -8.92 8.89
CA LEU A 452 -3.17 -8.94 7.53
C LEU A 452 -4.34 -8.99 6.54
N VAL A 453 -4.38 -8.02 5.63
CA VAL A 453 -5.39 -7.94 4.58
C VAL A 453 -4.73 -8.17 3.23
N SER A 454 -5.15 -9.22 2.53
CA SER A 454 -4.80 -9.41 1.13
C SER A 454 -5.96 -8.93 0.25
N ARG A 455 -5.71 -7.93 -0.60
CA ARG A 455 -6.72 -7.37 -1.51
C ARG A 455 -6.40 -7.67 -2.96
N SER A 456 -7.42 -8.05 -3.71
CA SER A 456 -7.46 -8.02 -5.17
C SER A 456 -8.46 -6.95 -5.61
N ALA A 457 -8.15 -6.22 -6.69
CA ALA A 457 -9.06 -5.21 -7.22
C ALA A 457 -10.28 -5.79 -7.93
N THR A 458 -10.27 -7.09 -8.27
CA THR A 458 -11.39 -7.76 -8.96
C THR A 458 -12.04 -8.87 -8.15
N GLN A 459 -11.31 -9.45 -7.18
CA GLN A 459 -11.75 -10.61 -6.41
C GLN A 459 -11.86 -10.32 -4.91
N GLY A 460 -11.94 -9.06 -4.48
CA GLY A 460 -12.25 -8.73 -3.09
C GLY A 460 -11.07 -8.83 -2.13
N ILE A 461 -11.39 -9.01 -0.85
CA ILE A 461 -10.39 -9.02 0.24
C ILE A 461 -10.49 -10.30 1.06
N ARG A 462 -9.33 -10.81 1.48
CA ARG A 462 -9.20 -11.88 2.48
C ARG A 462 -8.40 -11.35 3.66
N MET A 463 -8.83 -11.70 4.86
CA MET A 463 -8.26 -11.18 6.10
C MET A 463 -7.78 -12.33 6.99
N PHE A 464 -6.60 -12.14 7.57
CA PHE A 464 -5.96 -13.08 8.47
C PHE A 464 -5.57 -12.37 9.76
N ARG A 465 -5.77 -13.02 10.88
CA ARG A 465 -5.28 -12.56 12.18
C ARG A 465 -4.08 -13.41 12.59
N MET A 466 -2.98 -12.73 12.91
CA MET A 466 -1.77 -13.31 13.46
C MET A 466 -1.62 -12.88 14.91
N GLU A 467 -1.30 -13.83 15.79
CA GLU A 467 -0.98 -13.55 17.18
C GLU A 467 0.52 -13.29 17.37
N ARG A 468 0.85 -12.43 18.32
CA ARG A 468 2.22 -12.14 18.72
C ARG A 468 2.87 -13.35 19.39
N CYS A 469 4.09 -13.66 18.99
CA CYS A 469 4.90 -14.72 19.58
C CYS A 469 6.21 -14.14 20.14
N ASP A 470 6.28 -13.96 21.46
CA ASP A 470 7.46 -13.39 22.12
C ASP A 470 8.70 -14.29 22.04
N GLN A 471 8.51 -15.62 21.96
CA GLN A 471 9.62 -16.54 21.71
C GLN A 471 10.23 -16.31 20.33
N PHE A 472 9.40 -16.17 19.30
CA PHE A 472 9.84 -15.86 17.95
C PHE A 472 10.57 -14.50 17.91
N LEU A 473 10.00 -13.47 18.53
CA LEU A 473 10.59 -12.13 18.59
C LEU A 473 11.98 -12.13 19.22
N ARG A 474 12.17 -12.89 20.31
CA ARG A 474 13.47 -13.04 20.97
C ARG A 474 14.52 -13.62 20.02
N LEU A 475 14.21 -14.74 19.38
CA LEU A 475 15.12 -15.40 18.43
C LEU A 475 15.41 -14.50 17.22
N MET A 476 14.38 -13.83 16.69
CA MET A 476 14.50 -12.90 15.58
C MET A 476 15.47 -11.76 15.91
N LEU A 477 15.29 -11.10 17.06
CA LEU A 477 16.17 -10.00 17.49
C LEU A 477 17.58 -10.48 17.82
N GLN A 478 17.75 -11.68 18.35
CA GLN A 478 19.06 -12.29 18.58
C GLN A 478 19.84 -12.43 17.27
N HIS A 479 19.22 -12.94 16.20
CA HIS A 479 19.91 -13.09 14.90
C HIS A 479 20.18 -11.76 14.21
N VAL A 480 19.27 -10.78 14.32
CA VAL A 480 19.55 -9.39 13.87
C VAL A 480 20.74 -8.81 14.64
N SER A 481 20.79 -9.02 15.96
CA SER A 481 21.91 -8.55 16.79
C SER A 481 23.22 -9.20 16.37
N LEU A 482 23.24 -10.51 16.10
CA LEU A 482 24.44 -11.23 15.65
C LEU A 482 24.98 -10.67 14.32
N LEU A 483 24.10 -10.41 13.35
CA LEU A 483 24.50 -9.73 12.12
C LEU A 483 25.14 -8.37 12.42
N TYR A 484 24.49 -7.57 13.27
CA TYR A 484 24.96 -6.21 13.54
C TYR A 484 26.31 -6.20 14.29
N THR A 485 26.45 -7.00 15.36
CA THR A 485 27.62 -6.97 16.23
C THR A 485 28.84 -7.68 15.64
N HIS A 486 28.66 -8.76 14.88
CA HIS A 486 29.78 -9.54 14.35
C HIS A 486 30.19 -9.16 12.93
N HIS A 487 29.28 -8.53 12.17
CA HIS A 487 29.54 -8.19 10.77
C HIS A 487 29.50 -6.68 10.53
N VAL A 488 28.38 -6.02 10.85
CA VAL A 488 28.21 -4.59 10.53
C VAL A 488 29.22 -3.72 11.28
N ILE A 489 29.28 -3.82 12.62
CA ILE A 489 30.19 -3.03 13.46
C ILE A 489 31.67 -3.28 13.07
N PRO A 490 32.16 -4.54 12.96
CA PRO A 490 33.55 -4.81 12.60
C PRO A 490 33.86 -4.60 11.11
N ARG A 491 32.86 -4.23 10.30
CA ARG A 491 32.96 -4.11 8.84
C ARG A 491 33.49 -5.38 8.16
N ARG A 492 33.04 -6.53 8.63
CA ARG A 492 33.32 -7.83 8.04
C ARG A 492 32.09 -8.35 7.31
N ALA A 493 32.18 -8.52 6.00
CA ALA A 493 31.07 -9.03 5.20
C ALA A 493 30.56 -10.39 5.76
N PRO A 494 29.23 -10.59 5.89
CA PRO A 494 28.68 -11.85 6.33
C PRO A 494 28.87 -12.94 5.26
N PRO A 495 29.24 -14.17 5.64
CA PRO A 495 29.26 -15.30 4.71
C PRO A 495 27.84 -15.69 4.28
N ALA A 496 27.74 -16.46 3.19
CA ALA A 496 26.49 -17.09 2.76
C ALA A 496 25.93 -18.03 3.84
N ASP A 497 24.60 -18.13 3.89
CA ASP A 497 23.87 -18.93 4.88
C ASP A 497 24.33 -18.66 6.33
N LEU A 498 24.65 -17.39 6.65
CA LEU A 498 25.25 -16.92 7.92
C LEU A 498 24.73 -17.65 9.17
N HIS A 499 23.41 -17.72 9.32
CA HIS A 499 22.76 -18.23 10.52
C HIS A 499 22.51 -19.75 10.50
N TRP A 500 22.71 -20.43 9.36
CA TRP A 500 22.18 -21.76 9.11
C TRP A 500 22.60 -22.82 10.12
N ARG A 501 23.85 -22.79 10.58
CA ARG A 501 24.39 -23.79 11.52
C ARG A 501 23.90 -23.59 12.97
N SER A 502 23.21 -22.49 13.27
CA SER A 502 22.72 -22.20 14.62
C SER A 502 21.43 -22.99 14.93
N PRO A 503 21.37 -23.76 16.02
CA PRO A 503 20.14 -24.42 16.47
C PRO A 503 19.00 -23.42 16.72
N ASP A 504 19.30 -22.27 17.31
CA ASP A 504 18.36 -21.18 17.55
C ASP A 504 17.77 -20.63 16.25
N TYR A 505 18.59 -20.57 15.18
CA TYR A 505 18.09 -20.16 13.86
C TYR A 505 17.18 -21.22 13.25
N GLN A 506 17.52 -22.51 13.39
CA GLN A 506 16.63 -23.58 12.95
C GLN A 506 15.29 -23.49 13.70
N GLN A 507 15.30 -23.23 15.01
CA GLN A 507 14.08 -22.99 15.78
C GLN A 507 13.29 -21.77 15.27
N LEU A 508 13.96 -20.65 14.96
CA LEU A 508 13.32 -19.48 14.36
C LEU A 508 12.59 -19.84 13.06
N LEU A 509 13.21 -20.62 12.17
CA LEU A 509 12.61 -21.05 10.90
C LEU A 509 11.39 -21.97 11.11
N HIS A 510 11.44 -22.87 12.09
CA HIS A 510 10.29 -23.70 12.47
C HIS A 510 9.13 -22.86 13.01
N LEU A 511 9.39 -21.96 13.95
CA LEU A 511 8.37 -21.04 14.48
C LEU A 511 7.78 -20.14 13.39
N THR A 512 8.60 -19.68 12.43
CA THR A 512 8.11 -18.92 11.26
C THR A 512 7.03 -19.71 10.51
N LYS A 513 7.27 -21.00 10.23
CA LYS A 513 6.30 -21.86 9.53
C LYS A 513 5.07 -22.12 10.36
N GLN A 514 5.26 -22.39 11.65
CA GLN A 514 4.18 -22.65 12.59
C GLN A 514 3.23 -21.44 12.69
N ILE A 515 3.76 -20.25 12.99
CA ILE A 515 2.97 -19.01 13.08
C ILE A 515 2.24 -18.72 11.76
N SER A 516 2.90 -18.93 10.64
CA SER A 516 2.30 -18.75 9.31
C SER A 516 1.12 -19.70 9.05
N ALA A 517 1.18 -20.92 9.55
CA ALA A 517 0.15 -21.94 9.39
C ALA A 517 -1.01 -21.79 10.40
N GLU A 518 -0.72 -21.27 11.60
CA GLU A 518 -1.68 -21.03 12.68
C GLU A 518 -2.45 -19.71 12.52
N CYS A 519 -2.06 -18.85 11.55
CA CYS A 519 -2.79 -17.62 11.24
C CYS A 519 -4.27 -17.91 10.94
N LYS A 520 -5.17 -17.33 11.74
CA LYS A 520 -6.61 -17.51 11.60
C LYS A 520 -7.15 -16.70 10.43
N GLU A 521 -7.76 -17.36 9.45
CA GLU A 521 -8.57 -16.66 8.44
C GLU A 521 -9.86 -16.14 9.09
N LEU A 522 -10.07 -14.82 9.04
CA LEU A 522 -11.28 -14.19 9.60
C LEU A 522 -12.44 -14.20 8.60
N GLY A 523 -12.14 -14.22 7.30
CA GLY A 523 -13.17 -14.27 6.27
C GLY A 523 -12.73 -13.73 4.93
N TYR A 524 -13.69 -13.74 4.00
CA TYR A 524 -13.53 -13.28 2.63
C TYR A 524 -14.72 -12.42 2.24
N LEU A 525 -14.43 -11.18 1.81
CA LEU A 525 -15.43 -10.29 1.26
C LEU A 525 -15.27 -10.22 -0.26
N PRO A 526 -16.25 -10.74 -1.03
CA PRO A 526 -16.23 -10.60 -2.48
C PRO A 526 -16.47 -9.14 -2.87
N ASN A 527 -15.90 -8.73 -4.01
CA ASN A 527 -16.17 -7.45 -4.66
C ASN A 527 -15.97 -6.24 -3.72
N PRO A 528 -14.72 -5.76 -3.55
CA PRO A 528 -14.46 -4.70 -2.60
C PRO A 528 -15.29 -3.49 -3.02
N ALA A 529 -16.04 -2.89 -2.09
CA ALA A 529 -16.88 -1.73 -2.37
C ALA A 529 -16.05 -0.70 -3.13
N ALA A 530 -16.32 -0.57 -4.44
CA ALA A 530 -15.63 0.39 -5.26
C ALA A 530 -16.26 1.74 -4.96
N SER A 531 -15.43 2.71 -4.55
CA SER A 531 -15.91 4.08 -4.40
C SER A 531 -16.64 4.50 -5.69
N PRO A 532 -17.80 5.17 -5.62
CA PRO A 532 -18.47 5.70 -6.81
C PRO A 532 -17.56 6.58 -7.67
N THR A 533 -16.51 7.13 -7.05
CA THR A 533 -15.52 8.02 -7.64
C THR A 533 -14.27 7.30 -8.17
N CYS A 534 -14.21 5.98 -8.25
CA CYS A 534 -13.02 5.29 -8.76
C CYS A 534 -12.95 5.29 -10.30
N ASP A 535 -11.74 5.19 -10.87
CA ASP A 535 -11.59 4.94 -12.31
C ASP A 535 -11.92 3.46 -12.60
N ARG A 536 -12.79 3.19 -13.57
CA ARG A 536 -13.22 1.84 -13.96
C ARG A 536 -12.40 1.25 -15.12
N ARG A 537 -11.57 2.07 -15.77
CA ARG A 537 -10.71 1.63 -16.88
C ARG A 537 -9.50 0.89 -16.33
N ALA A 538 -9.29 -0.35 -16.75
CA ALA A 538 -8.10 -1.11 -16.37
C ALA A 538 -6.82 -0.65 -17.13
N PHE A 539 -6.98 0.00 -18.28
CA PHE A 539 -5.88 0.48 -19.13
C PHE A 539 -6.13 1.91 -19.63
N LEU A 540 -5.06 2.64 -19.96
CA LEU A 540 -5.03 4.06 -20.41
C LEU A 540 -4.52 4.27 -21.84
#